data_AF-A0A965M669-F1
#
_entry.id   AF-A0A965M669-F1
#
_cell.length_a   1.000
_cell.length_b   1.000
_cell.length_c   1.000
_cell.angle_alpha   90.00
_cell.angle_beta   90.00
_cell.angle_gamma   90.00
#
_symmetry.space_group_name_H-M   'P 1'
#
loop_
_entity.id
_entity.type
_entity.pdbx_description
1 polymer ?
#
loop_
_entity_poly.entity_id
_entity_poly.type
_entity_poly.pdbx_seq_one_letter_code
_entity_poly.pdbx_strand_id
1 'polypeptide(L)'
;MRADNSSAQAAFAKAADYLERRPLVSNHRPLSWITQKVCQIVEEPAPKWWWILTIVFGAMATLTPAMLTYLVSTGVGVWGLNVPVCWAWDITNFVFWIGIGHAGTLISAILFLTRQKWRTSINRSAEAMTIFAVICAGIFPAFHVGRVWMAWFLAPIPNANAIWQNFRSPLLWDVFAVSTY
;
A
#
# COMPACT_ATOMS: atom_id res chain seq x y z
N MET A 1 -35.56 -36.18 38.33
CA MET A 1 -34.69 -36.26 37.15
C MET A 1 -33.74 -35.08 37.21
N ARG A 2 -32.57 -35.24 37.84
CA ARG A 2 -31.55 -34.17 37.92
C ARG A 2 -30.79 -34.21 36.59
N ALA A 3 -30.96 -33.18 35.77
CA ALA A 3 -30.17 -33.05 34.55
C ALA A 3 -28.68 -33.09 34.92
N ASP A 4 -27.91 -33.90 34.19
CA ASP A 4 -26.47 -34.00 34.29
C ASP A 4 -25.83 -32.61 34.10
N ASN A 5 -25.41 -32.02 35.22
CA ASN A 5 -24.83 -30.68 35.27
C ASN A 5 -23.34 -30.68 34.83
N SER A 6 -22.74 -31.86 34.64
CA SER A 6 -21.30 -31.99 34.36
C SER A 6 -20.96 -31.72 32.89
N SER A 7 -21.80 -32.21 31.97
CA SER A 7 -21.67 -31.94 30.53
C SER A 7 -21.90 -30.46 30.20
N ALA A 8 -22.86 -29.82 30.88
CA ALA A 8 -23.09 -28.38 30.79
C ALA A 8 -21.89 -27.58 31.32
N GLN A 9 -21.35 -27.92 32.49
CA GLN A 9 -20.16 -27.26 33.05
C GLN A 9 -18.92 -27.40 32.16
N ALA A 10 -18.70 -28.57 31.55
CA ALA A 10 -17.61 -28.78 30.60
C ALA A 10 -17.77 -27.92 29.33
N ALA A 11 -19.00 -27.79 28.81
CA ALA A 11 -19.30 -26.90 27.69
C ALA A 11 -19.06 -25.42 28.03
N PHE A 12 -19.45 -24.99 29.23
CA PHE A 12 -19.18 -23.63 29.71
C PHE A 12 -17.69 -23.35 29.91
N ALA A 13 -16.93 -24.30 30.47
CA ALA A 13 -15.48 -24.16 30.63
C ALA A 13 -14.77 -24.03 29.27
N LYS A 14 -15.17 -24.84 28.28
CA LYS A 14 -14.64 -24.76 26.92
C LYS A 14 -15.03 -23.45 26.22
N ALA A 15 -16.25 -22.97 26.41
CA ALA A 15 -16.70 -21.67 25.91
C ALA A 15 -15.92 -20.50 26.56
N ALA A 16 -15.63 -20.58 27.85
CA ALA A 16 -14.84 -19.58 28.56
C ALA A 16 -13.39 -19.51 28.05
N ASP A 17 -12.76 -20.65 27.74
CA ASP A 17 -11.43 -20.71 27.13
C ASP A 17 -11.38 -20.01 25.75
N TYR A 18 -12.45 -20.09 24.95
CA TYR A 18 -12.55 -19.33 23.69
C TYR A 18 -12.75 -17.82 23.88
N LEU A 19 -13.31 -17.39 25.01
CA LEU A 19 -13.54 -15.98 25.33
C LEU A 19 -12.32 -15.31 25.95
N GLU A 20 -11.35 -16.10 26.43
CA GLU A 20 -10.12 -15.59 27.02
C GLU A 20 -9.21 -14.99 25.95
N ARG A 21 -8.93 -13.69 26.07
CA ARG A 21 -8.02 -12.99 25.15
C ARG A 21 -6.58 -13.38 25.47
N ARG A 22 -5.97 -14.14 24.57
CA ARG A 22 -4.54 -14.44 24.66
C ARG A 22 -3.70 -13.15 24.65
N PRO A 23 -2.60 -13.11 25.41
CA PRO A 23 -1.71 -11.96 25.41
C PRO A 23 -1.08 -11.78 24.02
N LEU A 24 -1.12 -10.56 23.51
CA LEU A 24 -0.55 -10.21 22.19
C LEU A 24 0.97 -10.19 22.18
N VAL A 25 1.58 -9.96 23.35
CA VAL A 25 3.03 -9.98 23.55
C VAL A 25 3.33 -11.04 24.58
N SER A 26 4.07 -12.07 24.19
CA SER A 26 4.49 -13.15 25.07
C SER A 26 5.71 -12.75 25.91
N ASN A 27 5.98 -13.52 26.97
CA ASN A 27 7.21 -13.44 27.78
C ASN A 27 7.39 -12.17 28.65
N HIS A 28 6.35 -11.36 28.87
CA HIS A 28 6.31 -10.23 29.83
C HIS A 28 7.59 -9.37 29.87
N ARG A 29 8.12 -8.99 28.70
CA ARG A 29 9.39 -8.29 28.61
C ARG A 29 9.25 -6.80 28.98
N PRO A 30 10.28 -6.17 29.58
CA PRO A 30 10.26 -4.74 29.87
C PRO A 30 10.28 -3.90 28.59
N LEU A 31 9.77 -2.66 28.64
CA LEU A 31 9.73 -1.76 27.48
C LEU A 31 11.12 -1.46 26.89
N SER A 32 12.14 -1.38 27.74
CA SER A 32 13.53 -1.18 27.32
C SER A 32 14.02 -2.27 26.36
N TRP A 33 13.57 -3.51 26.55
CA TRP A 33 13.91 -4.62 25.66
C TRP A 33 13.33 -4.42 24.25
N ILE A 34 12.09 -3.92 24.15
CA ILE A 34 11.45 -3.64 22.86
C ILE A 34 12.22 -2.54 22.12
N THR A 35 12.51 -1.43 22.82
CA THR A 35 13.29 -0.33 22.25
C THR A 35 14.63 -0.82 21.74
N GLN A 36 15.39 -1.55 22.57
CA GLN A 36 16.68 -2.08 22.18
C GLN A 36 16.57 -3.01 20.96
N LYS A 37 15.57 -3.89 20.92
CA LYS A 37 15.40 -4.81 19.77
C LYS A 37 14.98 -4.14 18.48
N VAL A 38 14.16 -3.09 18.54
CA VAL A 38 13.76 -2.34 17.33
C VAL A 38 14.90 -1.45 16.85
N CYS A 39 15.58 -0.74 17.75
CA CYS A 39 16.71 0.13 17.41
C CYS A 39 17.90 -0.68 16.86
N GLN A 40 18.13 -1.89 17.38
CA GLN A 40 19.19 -2.78 16.91
C GLN A 40 19.14 -3.02 15.39
N ILE A 41 17.94 -3.09 14.78
CA ILE A 41 17.77 -3.29 13.33
C ILE A 41 18.41 -2.14 12.52
N VAL A 42 18.43 -0.92 13.08
CA VAL A 42 18.93 0.30 12.44
C VAL A 42 20.39 0.58 12.85
N GLU A 43 20.75 0.29 14.10
CA GLU A 43 22.07 0.60 14.67
C GLU A 43 23.15 -0.42 14.27
N GLU A 44 22.79 -1.69 14.07
CA GLU A 44 23.76 -2.72 13.70
C GLU A 44 24.10 -2.68 12.20
N PRO A 45 25.34 -3.04 11.82
CA PRO A 45 25.71 -3.13 10.42
C PRO A 45 24.82 -4.14 9.70
N ALA A 46 24.25 -3.71 8.57
CA ALA A 46 23.35 -4.54 7.79
C ALA A 46 24.05 -5.85 7.36
N PRO A 47 23.39 -7.01 7.53
CA PRO A 47 23.97 -8.29 7.18
C PRO A 47 24.19 -8.41 5.67
N LYS A 48 25.15 -9.24 5.25
CA LYS A 48 25.54 -9.34 3.82
C LYS A 48 24.37 -9.66 2.88
N TRP A 49 23.42 -10.48 3.33
CA TRP A 49 22.23 -10.82 2.52
C TRP A 49 21.37 -9.60 2.20
N TRP A 50 21.30 -8.61 3.11
CA TRP A 50 20.53 -7.39 2.89
C TRP A 50 21.11 -6.60 1.71
N TRP A 51 22.43 -6.48 1.63
CA TRP A 51 23.10 -5.83 0.51
C TRP A 51 22.89 -6.56 -0.82
N ILE A 52 22.92 -7.89 -0.82
CA ILE A 52 22.63 -8.69 -2.02
C ILE A 52 21.21 -8.40 -2.53
N LEU A 53 20.20 -8.42 -1.64
CA LEU A 53 18.83 -8.12 -2.01
C LEU A 53 18.67 -6.67 -2.51
N THR A 54 19.27 -5.71 -1.82
CA THR A 54 19.24 -4.29 -2.22
C THR A 54 19.84 -4.08 -3.59
N ILE A 55 20.95 -4.75 -3.93
CA ILE A 55 21.56 -4.65 -5.26
C ILE A 55 20.66 -5.28 -6.32
N VAL A 56 20.12 -6.48 -6.07
CA VAL A 56 19.26 -7.18 -7.04
C VAL A 56 17.97 -6.39 -7.31
N PHE A 57 17.23 -6.04 -6.26
CA PHE A 57 15.99 -5.27 -6.42
C PHE A 57 16.25 -3.84 -6.87
N GLY A 58 17.36 -3.22 -6.45
CA GLY A 58 17.78 -1.91 -6.92
C GLY A 58 18.07 -1.91 -8.42
N ALA A 59 18.80 -2.91 -8.92
CA ALA A 59 19.06 -3.07 -10.35
C ALA A 59 17.79 -3.37 -11.16
N MET A 60 16.82 -4.09 -10.60
CA MET A 60 15.51 -4.24 -11.23
C MET A 60 14.73 -2.92 -11.23
N ALA A 61 14.79 -2.17 -10.13
CA ALA A 61 14.08 -0.89 -10.01
C ALA A 61 14.57 0.14 -11.03
N THR A 62 15.86 0.15 -11.38
CA THR A 62 16.43 1.06 -12.41
C THR A 62 15.93 0.76 -13.83
N LEU A 63 15.39 -0.43 -14.10
CA LEU A 63 14.72 -0.71 -15.37
C LEU A 63 13.47 0.17 -15.55
N THR A 64 12.80 0.54 -14.47
CA THR A 64 11.59 1.37 -14.52
C THR A 64 11.85 2.73 -15.18
N PRO A 65 12.74 3.60 -14.67
CA PRO A 65 13.02 4.89 -15.32
C PRO A 65 13.61 4.72 -16.73
N ALA A 66 14.39 3.67 -17.00
CA ALA A 66 14.91 3.39 -18.33
C ALA A 66 13.77 3.10 -19.33
N MET A 67 12.83 2.22 -18.98
CA MET A 67 11.68 1.88 -19.81
C MET A 67 10.67 3.03 -19.92
N LEU A 68 10.49 3.83 -18.87
CA LEU A 68 9.67 5.05 -18.93
C LEU A 68 10.28 6.09 -19.88
N THR A 69 11.60 6.24 -19.89
CA THR A 69 12.29 7.13 -20.84
C THR A 69 12.12 6.64 -22.28
N TYR A 70 12.21 5.33 -22.49
CA TYR A 70 11.92 4.73 -23.79
C TYR A 70 10.47 4.96 -24.22
N LEU A 71 9.50 4.76 -23.32
CA LEU A 71 8.08 4.98 -23.56
C LEU A 71 7.79 6.44 -23.96
N VAL A 72 8.34 7.41 -23.24
CA VAL A 72 8.11 8.84 -23.53
C VAL A 72 8.77 9.26 -24.84
N SER A 73 9.93 8.69 -25.18
CA SER A 73 10.64 9.03 -26.42
C SER A 73 10.05 8.39 -27.69
N THR A 74 9.41 7.22 -27.56
CA THR A 74 8.86 6.46 -28.70
C THR A 74 7.33 6.47 -28.79
N GLY A 75 6.66 6.84 -27.69
CA GLY A 75 5.21 6.94 -27.59
C GLY A 75 4.54 5.71 -26.98
N VAL A 76 3.28 5.89 -26.53
CA VAL A 76 2.48 4.86 -25.83
C VAL A 76 2.15 3.62 -26.68
N GLY A 77 2.34 3.68 -27.99
CA GLY A 77 2.13 2.54 -28.89
C GLY A 77 3.05 1.35 -28.61
N VAL A 78 4.20 1.58 -27.96
CA VAL A 78 5.14 0.51 -27.56
C VAL A 78 4.51 -0.52 -26.61
N TRP A 79 3.47 -0.12 -25.85
CA TRP A 79 2.74 -1.04 -24.99
C TRP A 79 1.85 -2.04 -25.75
N GLY A 80 1.71 -1.90 -27.08
CA GLY A 80 0.91 -2.81 -27.89
C GLY A 80 -0.59 -2.64 -27.68
N LEU A 81 -1.03 -1.46 -27.23
CA LEU A 81 -2.44 -1.11 -27.13
C LEU A 81 -3.06 -1.04 -28.53
N ASN A 82 -4.31 -1.48 -28.66
CA ASN A 82 -5.04 -1.52 -29.92
C ASN A 82 -6.45 -0.94 -29.72
N VAL A 83 -7.04 -0.32 -30.73
CA VAL A 83 -8.48 -0.04 -30.72
C VAL A 83 -9.23 -1.35 -31.03
N PRO A 84 -10.16 -1.80 -30.16
CA PRO A 84 -10.89 -1.03 -29.15
C PRO A 84 -10.34 -1.07 -27.72
N VAL A 85 -9.35 -1.91 -27.41
CA VAL A 85 -8.76 -2.07 -26.07
C VAL A 85 -7.59 -1.11 -25.85
N CYS A 86 -7.92 0.16 -25.63
CA CYS A 86 -6.92 1.22 -25.44
C CYS A 86 -6.29 1.23 -24.04
N TRP A 87 -6.76 0.38 -23.11
CA TRP A 87 -6.23 0.21 -21.76
C TRP A 87 -6.08 -1.27 -21.45
N ALA A 88 -4.93 -1.65 -20.91
CA ALA A 88 -4.60 -3.02 -20.57
C ALA A 88 -3.73 -3.05 -19.31
N TRP A 89 -2.44 -3.36 -19.45
CA TRP A 89 -1.51 -3.49 -18.33
C TRP A 89 -1.27 -2.19 -17.57
N ASP A 90 -1.39 -1.04 -18.24
CA ASP A 90 -1.24 0.27 -17.64
C ASP A 90 -2.27 0.52 -16.52
N ILE A 91 -3.57 0.46 -16.85
CA ILE A 91 -4.62 0.66 -15.85
C ILE A 91 -4.77 -0.55 -14.92
N THR A 92 -4.56 -1.77 -15.42
CA THR A 92 -4.64 -2.96 -14.56
C THR A 92 -3.61 -2.89 -13.43
N ASN A 93 -2.37 -2.50 -13.74
CA ASN A 93 -1.35 -2.33 -12.70
C ASN A 93 -1.63 -1.11 -11.82
N PHE A 94 -2.13 0.00 -12.37
CA PHE A 94 -2.56 1.16 -11.55
C PHE A 94 -3.54 0.74 -10.46
N VAL A 95 -4.66 0.09 -10.83
CA VAL A 95 -5.69 -0.35 -9.89
C VAL A 95 -5.15 -1.41 -8.93
N PHE A 96 -4.29 -2.32 -9.42
CA PHE A 96 -3.64 -3.33 -8.59
C PHE A 96 -2.79 -2.70 -7.46
N TRP A 97 -1.94 -1.72 -7.79
CA TRP A 97 -1.10 -1.05 -6.80
C TRP A 97 -1.90 -0.21 -5.81
N ILE A 98 -2.94 0.51 -6.27
CA ILE A 98 -3.88 1.21 -5.36
C ILE A 98 -4.57 0.21 -4.42
N GLY A 99 -4.99 -0.95 -4.94
CA GLY A 99 -5.57 -2.04 -4.15
C GLY A 99 -4.65 -2.53 -3.02
N ILE A 100 -3.36 -2.71 -3.30
CA ILE A 100 -2.36 -3.04 -2.27
C ILE A 100 -2.28 -1.92 -1.22
N GLY A 101 -2.28 -0.66 -1.66
CA GLY A 101 -2.20 0.50 -0.76
C GLY A 101 -3.36 0.56 0.24
N HIS A 102 -4.58 0.17 -0.16
CA HIS A 102 -5.76 0.18 0.71
C HIS A 102 -5.68 -0.81 1.88
N ALA A 103 -4.99 -1.93 1.72
CA ALA A 103 -4.79 -2.88 2.82
C ALA A 103 -4.02 -2.23 3.98
N GLY A 104 -3.03 -1.38 3.68
CA GLY A 104 -2.24 -0.72 4.71
C GLY A 104 -3.01 0.36 5.47
N THR A 105 -3.82 1.16 4.78
CA THR A 105 -4.66 2.19 5.42
C THR A 105 -5.81 1.60 6.24
N LEU A 106 -6.33 0.44 5.83
CA LEU A 106 -7.28 -0.34 6.66
C LEU A 106 -6.62 -0.77 7.98
N ILE A 107 -5.40 -1.30 7.92
CA ILE A 107 -4.67 -1.74 9.11
C ILE A 107 -4.33 -0.57 10.04
N SER A 108 -4.01 0.61 9.49
CA SER A 108 -3.61 1.76 10.30
C SER A 108 -4.78 2.55 10.88
N ALA A 109 -5.81 2.83 10.08
CA ALA A 109 -6.94 3.65 10.49
C ALA A 109 -8.14 2.83 11.01
N ILE A 110 -8.63 1.85 10.23
CA ILE A 110 -9.86 1.14 10.57
C ILE A 110 -9.68 0.25 11.81
N LEU A 111 -8.55 -0.46 11.91
CA LEU A 111 -8.25 -1.25 13.12
C LEU A 111 -8.05 -0.36 14.36
N PHE A 112 -7.60 0.89 14.17
CA PHE A 112 -7.52 1.84 15.27
C PHE A 112 -8.91 2.27 15.75
N LEU A 113 -9.79 2.65 14.83
CA LEU A 113 -11.18 3.06 15.15
C LEU A 113 -11.97 1.93 15.84
N THR A 114 -11.78 0.69 15.38
CA THR A 114 -12.39 -0.51 15.98
C THR A 114 -11.65 -1.02 17.23
N ARG A 115 -10.67 -0.25 17.74
CA ARG A 115 -9.88 -0.51 18.95
C ARG A 115 -9.19 -1.88 18.98
N GLN A 116 -8.76 -2.37 17.82
CA GLN A 116 -8.03 -3.63 17.69
C GLN A 116 -6.56 -3.45 18.07
N LYS A 117 -6.19 -3.90 19.27
CA LYS A 117 -4.84 -3.71 19.85
C LYS A 117 -3.72 -4.47 19.13
N TRP A 118 -4.05 -5.50 18.35
CA TRP A 118 -3.07 -6.34 17.65
C TRP A 118 -2.40 -5.63 16.47
N ARG A 119 -3.01 -4.56 15.94
CA ARG A 119 -2.42 -3.77 14.84
C ARG A 119 -1.05 -3.17 15.18
N THR A 120 -0.76 -2.96 16.47
CA THR A 120 0.40 -2.19 16.94
C THR A 120 1.74 -2.75 16.47
N SER A 121 1.85 -4.08 16.30
CA SER A 121 3.09 -4.72 15.83
C SER A 121 3.33 -4.59 14.33
N ILE A 122 2.29 -4.29 13.54
CA ILE A 122 2.36 -4.26 12.06
C ILE A 122 2.06 -2.89 11.46
N ASN A 123 1.59 -1.92 12.26
CA ASN A 123 1.10 -0.65 11.75
C ASN A 123 2.15 0.09 10.88
N ARG A 124 3.39 0.15 11.36
CA ARG A 124 4.46 0.90 10.70
C ARG A 124 4.89 0.26 9.37
N SER A 125 4.91 -1.07 9.28
CA SER A 125 5.21 -1.75 8.01
C SER A 125 4.04 -1.66 7.03
N ALA A 126 2.81 -1.68 7.52
CA ALA A 126 1.61 -1.48 6.71
C ALA A 126 1.55 -0.06 6.11
N GLU A 127 1.86 0.97 6.90
CA GLU A 127 1.96 2.36 6.42
C GLU A 127 3.07 2.52 5.36
N ALA A 128 4.25 1.95 5.61
CA ALA A 128 5.35 1.99 4.63
C ALA A 128 4.97 1.28 3.32
N MET A 129 4.29 0.13 3.41
CA MET A 129 3.77 -0.58 2.24
C MET A 129 2.79 0.29 1.43
N THR A 130 1.88 1.00 2.09
CA THR A 130 0.96 1.94 1.41
C THR A 130 1.74 3.00 0.63
N ILE A 131 2.72 3.65 1.27
CA ILE A 131 3.47 4.74 0.63
C ILE A 131 4.18 4.23 -0.63
N PHE A 132 4.88 3.08 -0.55
CA PHE A 132 5.55 2.51 -1.72
C PHE A 132 4.56 2.09 -2.82
N ALA A 133 3.43 1.48 -2.44
CA ALA A 133 2.39 1.10 -3.38
C ALA A 133 1.79 2.31 -4.11
N VAL A 134 1.54 3.42 -3.41
CA VAL A 134 1.03 4.67 -4.00
C VAL A 134 2.05 5.31 -4.93
N ILE A 135 3.33 5.30 -4.58
CA ILE A 135 4.40 5.77 -5.46
C ILE A 135 4.43 4.96 -6.75
N CYS A 136 4.36 3.62 -6.67
CA CYS A 136 4.28 2.75 -7.85
C CYS A 136 3.00 2.98 -8.66
N ALA A 137 1.85 3.15 -7.99
CA ALA A 137 0.58 3.42 -8.63
C ALA A 137 0.61 4.74 -9.42
N GLY A 138 1.14 5.82 -8.83
CA GLY A 138 1.15 7.16 -9.41
C GLY A 138 1.95 7.30 -10.71
N ILE A 139 2.86 6.36 -10.99
CA ILE A 139 3.60 6.31 -12.26
C ILE A 139 2.64 6.08 -13.43
N PHE A 140 1.67 5.18 -13.29
CA PHE A 140 0.76 4.81 -14.39
C PHE A 140 -0.11 5.96 -14.90
N PRO A 141 -0.89 6.71 -14.07
CA PRO A 141 -1.68 7.84 -14.54
C PRO A 141 -0.81 8.97 -15.11
N ALA A 142 0.45 9.11 -14.67
CA ALA A 142 1.38 10.09 -15.21
C ALA A 142 1.93 9.69 -16.59
N PHE A 143 2.25 8.41 -16.82
CA PHE A 143 2.98 7.97 -18.02
C PHE A 143 2.11 7.23 -19.05
N HIS A 144 0.91 6.79 -18.70
CA HIS A 144 -0.01 6.17 -19.65
C HIS A 144 -0.68 7.15 -20.61
N VAL A 145 -0.55 8.45 -20.35
CA VAL A 145 -1.01 9.49 -21.26
C VAL A 145 -0.01 9.71 -22.40
N GLY A 146 -0.51 9.87 -23.62
CA GLY A 146 0.34 10.05 -24.81
C GLY A 146 1.20 11.33 -24.82
N ARG A 147 0.89 12.31 -23.96
CA ARG A 147 1.63 13.57 -23.82
C ARG A 147 1.88 13.89 -22.35
N VAL A 148 2.81 13.16 -21.73
CA VAL A 148 3.15 13.31 -20.30
C VAL A 148 3.55 14.75 -19.92
N TRP A 149 4.20 15.49 -20.83
CA TRP A 149 4.59 16.89 -20.59
C TRP A 149 3.39 17.85 -20.43
N MET A 150 2.18 17.42 -20.80
CA MET A 150 0.94 18.16 -20.56
C MET A 150 0.21 17.73 -19.28
N ALA A 151 0.77 16.81 -18.48
CA ALA A 151 0.12 16.34 -17.25
C ALA A 151 -0.18 17.48 -16.25
N TRP A 152 0.57 18.59 -16.30
CA TRP A 152 0.30 19.77 -15.48
C TRP A 152 -1.08 20.40 -15.73
N PHE A 153 -1.69 20.19 -16.91
CA PHE A 153 -3.06 20.66 -17.21
C PHE A 153 -4.12 19.94 -16.37
N LEU A 154 -3.80 18.86 -15.66
CA LEU A 154 -4.71 18.20 -14.73
C LEU A 154 -4.87 18.99 -13.42
N ALA A 155 -3.90 19.83 -13.06
CA ALA A 155 -3.98 20.66 -11.86
C ALA A 155 -4.85 21.91 -12.13
N PRO A 156 -5.78 22.27 -11.23
CA PRO A 156 -6.67 23.42 -11.40
C PRO A 156 -5.94 24.74 -11.13
N ILE A 157 -5.06 25.13 -12.05
CA ILE A 157 -4.29 26.37 -12.00
C ILE A 157 -4.76 27.37 -13.06
N PRO A 158 -4.88 28.67 -12.72
CA PRO A 158 -5.16 29.70 -13.71
C PRO A 158 -4.10 29.69 -14.82
N ASN A 159 -4.53 29.76 -16.07
CA ASN A 159 -3.66 29.87 -17.23
C ASN A 159 -4.08 31.06 -18.12
N ALA A 160 -3.18 31.49 -19.00
CA ALA A 160 -3.39 32.63 -19.89
C ALA A 160 -4.60 32.48 -20.84
N ASN A 161 -5.08 31.26 -21.04
CA ASN A 161 -6.19 30.95 -21.92
C ASN A 161 -7.54 30.89 -21.19
N ALA A 162 -7.58 31.10 -19.87
CA ALA A 162 -8.76 30.97 -19.02
C ALA A 162 -9.49 29.61 -19.15
N ILE A 163 -8.75 28.54 -19.47
CA ILE A 163 -9.29 27.18 -19.63
C ILE A 163 -9.21 26.44 -18.29
N TRP A 164 -10.28 25.72 -17.95
CA TRP A 164 -10.38 24.91 -16.74
C TRP A 164 -10.65 23.44 -17.07
N GLN A 165 -10.40 22.58 -16.09
CA GLN A 165 -10.60 21.15 -16.18
C GLN A 165 -12.09 20.79 -16.15
N ASN A 166 -12.43 19.63 -16.73
CA ASN A 166 -13.77 19.07 -16.61
C ASN A 166 -13.92 18.28 -15.30
N PHE A 167 -14.54 18.90 -14.29
CA PHE A 167 -14.79 18.31 -12.97
C PHE A 167 -15.82 17.17 -12.94
N ARG A 168 -16.36 16.74 -14.09
CA ARG A 168 -17.23 15.56 -14.19
C ARG A 168 -16.49 14.29 -14.59
N SER A 169 -15.21 14.39 -14.94
CA SER A 169 -14.43 13.23 -15.38
C SER A 169 -13.92 12.41 -14.18
N PRO A 170 -14.19 11.09 -14.13
CA PRO A 170 -13.65 10.21 -13.10
C PRO A 170 -12.12 10.19 -13.09
N LEU A 171 -11.48 10.30 -14.26
CA LEU A 171 -10.03 10.36 -14.36
C LEU A 171 -9.44 11.61 -13.68
N LEU A 172 -10.19 12.72 -13.66
CA LEU A 172 -9.76 13.91 -12.92
C LEU A 172 -9.95 13.70 -11.41
N TRP A 173 -11.00 12.99 -11.00
CA TRP A 173 -11.19 12.63 -9.59
C TRP A 173 -10.07 11.73 -9.08
N ASP A 174 -9.54 10.82 -9.91
CA ASP A 174 -8.38 10.00 -9.56
C ASP A 174 -7.14 10.86 -9.24
N VAL A 175 -6.92 11.97 -9.97
CA VAL A 175 -5.82 12.90 -9.67
C VAL A 175 -5.96 13.48 -8.26
N PHE A 176 -7.16 13.92 -7.89
CA PHE A 176 -7.42 14.44 -6.54
C PHE A 176 -7.37 13.34 -5.48
N ALA A 177 -7.96 12.18 -5.74
CA ALA A 177 -7.98 11.06 -4.82
C ALA A 177 -6.55 10.59 -4.50
N VAL A 178 -5.74 10.30 -5.53
CA VAL A 178 -4.37 9.79 -5.34
C VAL A 178 -3.43 10.87 -4.77
N SER A 179 -3.61 12.15 -5.10
CA SER A 179 -2.76 13.22 -4.54
C SER A 179 -3.06 13.56 -3.09
N THR A 180 -4.27 13.26 -2.60
CA THR A 180 -4.67 13.48 -1.21
C THR A 180 -4.58 12.22 -0.34
N TYR A 181 -4.51 11.05 -0.98
CA TYR A 181 -4.34 9.74 -0.35
C TYR A 181 -2.90 9.54 0.15
#